data_AF-A0A970DS02-F1
#
_entry.id   AF-A0A970DS02-F1
#
_cell.length_a   1.000
_cell.length_b   1.000
_cell.length_c   1.000
_cell.angle_alpha   90.00
_cell.angle_beta   90.00
_cell.angle_gamma   90.00
#
_symmetry.space_group_name_H-M   'P 1'
#
loop_
_entity.id
_entity.type
_entity.pdbx_description
1 polymer ?
#
loop_
_entity_poly.entity_id
_entity_poly.type
_entity_poly.pdbx_seq_one_letter_code
_entity_poly.pdbx_strand_id
1 'polypeptide(L)'
;MNSNKLVEYINKLTSKKNMYNLVVVFLLGVLLLIVSNFFKGQPTAAVSTSTEMEEKKTNNTYSEDYELSSIEEKLKKELKSTLSQIKGIGKVDLMINFQCSEEYIPAEEKSTSKSVTNEKDNEGGERRITQDTDGSKIVVSTDGNITKPVMLKRINPKVEGVIIVAEGADDEKIKKDIVLAVSSLFGIPNYKIQVFTMN
;
A
#
# COMPACT_ATOMS: atom_id res chain seq x y z
N MET A 1 -20.68 42.44 10.27
CA MET A 1 -19.69 43.52 10.11
C MET A 1 -19.90 44.14 8.74
N ASN A 2 -20.24 45.43 8.66
CA ASN A 2 -20.71 46.05 7.41
C ASN A 2 -19.55 46.15 6.41
N SER A 3 -19.64 45.45 5.26
CA SER A 3 -18.57 45.37 4.25
C SER A 3 -18.12 46.74 3.76
N ASN A 4 -19.03 47.70 3.73
CA ASN A 4 -18.73 49.09 3.36
C ASN A 4 -17.80 49.81 4.36
N LYS A 5 -17.84 49.44 5.65
CA LYS A 5 -16.90 49.99 6.65
C LYS A 5 -15.51 49.38 6.50
N LEU A 6 -15.40 48.09 6.15
CA LEU A 6 -14.10 47.45 5.91
C LEU A 6 -13.37 48.08 4.72
N VAL A 7 -14.09 48.37 3.63
CA VAL A 7 -13.54 49.04 2.45
C VAL A 7 -13.07 50.47 2.78
N GLU A 8 -13.81 51.19 3.62
CA GLU A 8 -13.43 52.53 4.08
C GLU A 8 -12.16 52.50 4.96
N TYR A 9 -12.02 51.52 5.84
CA TYR A 9 -10.81 51.32 6.65
C TYR A 9 -9.59 50.96 5.80
N ILE A 10 -9.76 50.08 4.80
CA ILE A 10 -8.69 49.71 3.87
C ILE A 10 -8.25 50.94 3.07
N ASN A 11 -9.20 51.71 2.52
CA ASN A 11 -8.90 52.93 1.76
C ASN A 11 -8.20 54.00 2.60
N LYS A 12 -8.48 54.08 3.90
CA LYS A 12 -7.79 54.97 4.84
C LYS A 12 -6.34 54.52 5.12
N LEU A 13 -6.09 53.20 5.15
CA LEU A 13 -4.75 52.62 5.28
C LEU A 13 -3.92 52.78 3.98
N THR A 14 -4.53 52.71 2.80
CA THR A 14 -3.89 52.94 1.48
C THR A 14 -3.84 54.41 1.07
N SER A 15 -3.71 55.34 2.03
CA SER A 15 -3.43 56.74 1.71
C SER A 15 -1.96 56.92 1.29
N LYS A 16 -1.70 57.71 0.24
CA LYS A 16 -0.37 57.91 -0.40
C LYS A 16 0.77 58.23 0.57
N LYS A 17 0.47 58.74 1.77
CA LYS A 17 1.47 59.13 2.78
C LYS A 17 2.11 57.92 3.50
N ASN A 18 1.39 56.79 3.60
CA ASN A 18 1.85 55.59 4.32
C ASN A 18 2.05 54.37 3.40
N MET A 19 1.97 54.58 2.08
CA MET A 19 2.11 53.52 1.08
C MET A 19 3.48 52.83 1.16
N TYR A 20 4.55 53.56 1.48
CA TYR A 20 5.88 52.99 1.69
C TYR A 20 5.89 51.97 2.83
N ASN A 21 5.29 52.30 3.99
CA ASN A 21 5.22 51.37 5.12
C ASN A 21 4.39 50.12 4.79
N LEU A 22 3.34 50.25 3.97
CA LEU A 22 2.55 49.11 3.52
C LEU A 22 3.36 48.18 2.59
N VAL A 23 4.13 48.76 1.67
CA VAL A 23 5.02 48.01 0.77
C VAL A 23 6.13 47.31 1.56
N VAL A 24 6.68 47.96 2.59
CA VAL A 24 7.67 47.36 3.49
C VAL A 24 7.09 46.17 4.26
N VAL A 25 5.88 46.29 4.82
CA VAL A 25 5.20 45.18 5.51
C VAL A 25 4.89 44.02 4.56
N PHE A 26 4.48 44.33 3.32
CA PHE A 26 4.23 43.32 2.29
C PHE A 26 5.51 42.57 1.89
N LEU A 27 6.61 43.30 1.66
CA LEU A 27 7.92 42.71 1.36
C LEU A 27 8.45 41.86 2.53
N LEU A 28 8.23 42.28 3.77
CA LEU A 28 8.57 41.50 4.97
C LEU A 28 7.78 40.19 5.04
N GLY A 29 6.50 40.22 4.67
CA GLY A 29 5.65 39.02 4.58
C GLY A 29 6.12 38.04 3.50
N VAL A 30 6.48 38.55 2.32
CA VAL A 30 7.04 37.71 1.24
C VAL A 30 8.40 37.12 1.64
N LEU A 31 9.27 37.90 2.31
CA LEU A 31 10.55 37.42 2.83
C LEU A 31 10.36 36.27 3.83
N LEU A 32 9.38 36.37 4.74
CA LEU A 32 9.07 35.31 5.70
C LEU A 32 8.58 34.01 5.03
N LEU A 33 7.81 34.10 3.93
CA LEU A 33 7.40 32.93 3.16
C LEU A 33 8.56 32.23 2.44
N ILE A 34 9.58 32.99 2.04
CA ILE A 34 10.78 32.42 1.41
C ILE A 34 11.65 31.74 2.46
N VAL A 35 11.80 32.34 3.66
CA VAL A 35 12.58 31.76 4.77
C VAL A 35 11.90 30.52 5.36
N SER A 36 10.57 30.46 5.41
CA SER A 36 9.85 29.27 5.93
C SER A 36 10.08 28.02 5.08
N ASN A 37 10.30 28.17 3.77
CA ASN A 37 10.66 27.07 2.89
C ASN A 37 12.11 26.58 3.09
N PHE A 38 12.99 27.40 3.66
CA PHE A 38 14.38 27.01 3.98
C PHE A 38 14.53 26.30 5.33
N PHE A 39 13.50 26.33 6.18
CA PHE A 39 13.54 25.74 7.53
C PHE A 39 12.90 24.35 7.65
N LYS A 40 12.51 23.71 6.53
CA LYS A 40 12.14 22.28 6.51
C LYS A 40 13.39 21.42 6.36
N GLY A 41 14.24 21.43 7.39
CA GLY A 41 15.46 20.64 7.49
C GLY A 41 15.88 20.45 8.95
N GLN A 42 15.49 19.30 9.51
CA GLN A 42 15.86 18.68 10.80
C GLN A 42 15.06 18.95 12.08
N PRO A 43 14.86 17.91 12.93
CA PRO A 43 13.96 17.92 14.08
C PRO A 43 14.70 18.13 15.43
N THR A 44 14.14 18.94 16.33
CA THR A 44 14.45 18.89 17.77
C THR A 44 13.21 19.23 18.61
N ALA A 45 13.19 18.65 19.82
CA ALA A 45 12.02 18.31 20.62
C ALA A 45 11.48 19.42 21.56
N ALA A 46 10.17 19.32 21.84
CA ALA A 46 9.37 19.83 22.99
C ALA A 46 9.28 21.38 23.18
N VAL A 47 8.13 22.03 23.43
CA VAL A 47 7.06 21.81 24.44
C VAL A 47 5.74 22.49 23.98
N SER A 48 4.62 21.89 24.37
CA SER A 48 3.21 22.15 24.03
C SER A 48 2.54 23.41 24.65
N THR A 49 1.44 23.90 24.02
CA THR A 49 0.10 24.27 24.58
C THR A 49 -0.71 25.07 23.53
N SER A 50 -1.59 24.41 22.75
CA SER A 50 -3.09 24.42 22.83
C SER A 50 -3.73 25.66 22.16
N THR A 51 -4.75 25.67 21.30
CA THR A 51 -5.73 24.70 20.78
C THR A 51 -6.41 25.39 19.60
N GLU A 52 -6.56 24.76 18.45
CA GLU A 52 -7.82 24.89 17.68
C GLU A 52 -7.98 23.71 16.73
N MET A 53 -9.21 23.21 16.75
CA MET A 53 -9.66 21.97 16.15
C MET A 53 -9.71 22.11 14.64
N GLU A 54 -9.00 21.24 13.93
CA GLU A 54 -9.42 20.79 12.61
C GLU A 54 -9.54 19.27 12.62
N GLU A 55 -10.69 18.84 12.11
CA GLU A 55 -11.14 17.46 12.00
C GLU A 55 -10.01 16.54 11.54
N LYS A 56 -9.67 15.59 12.42
CA LYS A 56 -9.14 14.32 11.97
C LYS A 56 -10.25 13.63 11.17
N LYS A 57 -10.36 13.97 9.88
CA LYS A 57 -10.87 13.02 8.91
C LYS A 57 -9.91 11.85 8.97
N THR A 58 -10.29 10.88 9.77
CA THR A 58 -9.80 9.52 9.71
C THR A 58 -10.13 9.04 8.31
N ASN A 59 -9.27 9.39 7.36
CA ASN A 59 -9.16 8.69 6.10
C ASN A 59 -8.63 7.32 6.49
N ASN A 60 -9.53 6.46 6.94
CA ASN A 60 -9.37 5.02 6.92
C ASN A 60 -9.47 4.58 5.45
N THR A 61 -8.64 5.18 4.60
CA THR A 61 -8.25 4.60 3.34
C THR A 61 -7.21 3.59 3.75
N TYR A 62 -7.65 2.34 3.89
CA TYR A 62 -6.76 1.20 3.89
C TYR A 62 -5.69 1.46 2.85
N SER A 63 -4.48 1.67 3.34
CA SER A 63 -3.33 2.12 2.56
C SER A 63 -2.78 0.90 1.83
N GLU A 64 -3.60 0.25 1.01
CA GLU A 64 -3.20 -0.93 0.23
C GLU A 64 -2.06 -0.59 -0.73
N ASP A 65 -1.95 0.66 -1.17
CA ASP A 65 -0.85 1.14 -2.02
C ASP A 65 0.50 1.29 -1.31
N TYR A 66 0.54 1.38 0.03
CA TYR A 66 1.81 1.58 0.76
C TYR A 66 2.47 0.27 1.24
N GLU A 67 1.76 -0.84 1.37
CA GLU A 67 2.37 -2.11 1.82
C GLU A 67 2.93 -2.95 0.66
N LEU A 68 2.28 -2.96 -0.51
CA LEU A 68 2.77 -3.63 -1.72
C LEU A 68 4.16 -3.11 -2.14
N SER A 69 4.40 -1.81 -1.99
CA SER A 69 5.69 -1.20 -2.32
C SER A 69 6.82 -1.74 -1.44
N SER A 70 6.58 -1.99 -0.15
CA SER A 70 7.63 -2.41 0.78
C SER A 70 8.17 -3.83 0.49
N ILE A 71 7.28 -4.76 0.16
CA ILE A 71 7.65 -6.15 -0.16
C ILE A 71 8.27 -6.21 -1.55
N GLU A 72 7.71 -5.50 -2.52
CA GLU A 72 8.28 -5.41 -3.85
C GLU A 72 9.69 -4.82 -3.80
N GLU A 73 9.90 -3.71 -3.09
CA GLU A 73 11.20 -3.07 -2.96
C GLU A 73 12.22 -3.98 -2.30
N LYS A 74 11.83 -4.68 -1.23
CA LYS A 74 12.70 -5.64 -0.55
C LYS A 74 13.11 -6.76 -1.50
N LEU A 75 12.14 -7.38 -2.19
CA LEU A 75 12.40 -8.48 -3.10
C LEU A 75 13.27 -8.02 -4.28
N LYS A 76 12.99 -6.84 -4.83
CA LYS A 76 13.76 -6.21 -5.91
C LYS A 76 15.20 -5.97 -5.48
N LYS A 77 15.42 -5.45 -4.28
CA LYS A 77 16.75 -5.18 -3.72
C LYS A 77 17.54 -6.46 -3.47
N GLU A 78 16.92 -7.47 -2.86
CA GLU A 78 17.57 -8.76 -2.59
C GLU A 78 17.95 -9.44 -3.92
N LEU A 79 17.02 -9.52 -4.88
CA LEU A 79 17.28 -10.14 -6.17
C LEU A 79 18.38 -9.39 -6.96
N LYS A 80 18.32 -8.05 -6.99
CA LYS A 80 19.34 -7.21 -7.64
C LYS A 80 20.72 -7.43 -7.03
N SER A 81 20.81 -7.46 -5.70
CA SER A 81 22.05 -7.72 -4.97
C SER A 81 22.61 -9.11 -5.31
N THR A 82 21.78 -10.15 -5.25
CA THR A 82 22.22 -11.52 -5.53
C THR A 82 22.66 -11.71 -6.98
N LEU A 83 21.90 -11.19 -7.95
CA LEU A 83 22.27 -11.30 -9.38
C LEU A 83 23.58 -10.55 -9.68
N SER A 84 23.81 -9.40 -9.07
CA SER A 84 25.07 -8.63 -9.25
C SER A 84 26.33 -9.33 -8.72
N GLN A 85 26.19 -10.38 -7.92
CA GLN A 85 27.32 -11.17 -7.40
C GLN A 85 27.72 -12.32 -8.31
N ILE A 86 26.93 -12.61 -9.35
CA ILE A 86 27.27 -13.63 -10.34
C ILE A 86 28.42 -13.11 -11.19
N LYS A 87 29.42 -13.97 -11.41
CA LYS A 87 30.62 -13.61 -12.18
C LYS A 87 30.23 -13.14 -13.59
N GLY A 88 30.72 -11.97 -13.97
CA GLY A 88 30.46 -11.39 -15.30
C GLY A 88 29.20 -10.53 -15.36
N ILE A 89 28.38 -10.51 -14.30
CA ILE A 89 27.26 -9.59 -14.16
C ILE A 89 27.74 -8.33 -13.44
N GLY A 90 27.45 -7.17 -14.03
CA GLY A 90 27.72 -5.87 -13.41
C GLY A 90 26.48 -5.32 -12.72
N LYS A 91 26.08 -4.11 -13.07
CA LYS A 91 24.83 -3.52 -12.58
C LYS A 91 23.63 -4.27 -13.12
N VAL A 92 22.62 -4.38 -12.27
CA VAL A 92 21.34 -5.03 -12.58
C VAL A 92 20.22 -4.06 -12.24
N ASP A 93 19.20 -3.99 -13.07
CA ASP A 93 17.93 -3.38 -12.75
C ASP A 93 16.80 -4.29 -13.19
N LEU A 94 15.67 -4.26 -12.46
CA LEU A 94 14.62 -5.23 -12.68
C LEU A 94 13.25 -4.74 -12.27
N MET A 95 12.24 -5.29 -12.95
CA MET A 95 10.83 -5.10 -12.69
C MET A 95 10.18 -6.46 -12.45
N ILE A 96 9.35 -6.54 -11.42
CA ILE A 96 8.65 -7.76 -11.01
C ILE A 96 7.16 -7.50 -11.16
N ASN A 97 6.45 -8.37 -11.87
CA ASN A 97 5.00 -8.35 -11.94
C ASN A 97 4.44 -9.43 -11.02
N PHE A 98 3.37 -9.11 -10.29
CA PHE A 98 2.68 -10.05 -9.39
C PHE A 98 1.32 -10.43 -9.95
N GLN A 99 0.91 -11.67 -9.73
CA GLN A 99 -0.37 -12.20 -10.20
C GLN A 99 -1.56 -11.59 -9.43
N CYS A 100 -1.38 -11.33 -8.14
CA CYS A 100 -2.39 -10.79 -7.23
C CYS A 100 -1.69 -9.93 -6.18
N SER A 101 -2.48 -9.11 -5.48
CA SER A 101 -2.07 -8.48 -4.22
C SER A 101 -2.01 -9.50 -3.09
N GLU A 102 -1.68 -9.04 -1.89
CA GLU A 102 -1.70 -9.88 -0.69
C GLU A 102 -3.11 -10.35 -0.34
N GLU A 103 -3.19 -11.61 0.10
CA GLU A 103 -4.45 -12.22 0.52
C GLU A 103 -4.45 -12.45 2.03
N TYR A 104 -5.54 -12.04 2.68
CA TYR A 104 -5.76 -12.21 4.11
C TYR A 104 -6.85 -13.25 4.33
N ILE A 105 -6.51 -14.31 5.04
CA ILE A 105 -7.44 -15.40 5.35
C ILE A 105 -8.00 -15.18 6.75
N PRO A 106 -9.29 -14.79 6.88
CA PRO A 106 -9.93 -14.65 8.18
C PRO A 106 -10.23 -16.01 8.80
N ALA A 107 -10.40 -16.02 10.12
CA ALA A 107 -10.94 -17.16 10.83
C ALA A 107 -12.44 -17.29 10.56
N GLU A 108 -12.87 -18.51 10.24
CA GLU A 108 -14.27 -18.85 9.99
C GLU A 108 -14.74 -19.92 10.97
N GLU A 109 -15.93 -19.70 11.54
CA GLU A 109 -16.68 -20.71 12.27
C GLU A 109 -17.64 -21.40 11.30
N LYS A 110 -17.43 -22.69 11.05
CA LYS A 110 -18.28 -23.51 10.17
C LYS A 110 -19.27 -24.30 11.00
N SER A 111 -20.56 -24.23 10.64
CA SER A 111 -21.63 -25.05 11.20
C SER A 111 -22.17 -25.96 10.10
N THR A 112 -22.09 -27.26 10.31
CA THR A 112 -22.61 -28.28 9.37
C THR A 112 -23.58 -29.17 10.13
N SER A 113 -24.77 -29.40 9.56
CA SER A 113 -25.79 -30.26 10.13
C SER A 113 -26.39 -31.14 9.04
N LYS A 114 -26.36 -32.46 9.25
CA LYS A 114 -26.97 -33.46 8.38
C LYS A 114 -28.04 -34.21 9.17
N SER A 115 -29.28 -34.14 8.71
CA SER A 115 -30.42 -34.86 9.26
C SER A 115 -30.95 -35.87 8.25
N VAL A 116 -31.12 -37.13 8.67
CA VAL A 116 -31.69 -38.18 7.83
C VAL A 116 -32.95 -38.70 8.50
N THR A 117 -34.09 -38.52 7.84
CA THR A 117 -35.39 -39.05 8.30
C THR A 117 -35.77 -40.23 7.41
N ASN A 118 -35.94 -41.41 8.00
CA ASN A 118 -36.52 -42.56 7.31
C ASN A 118 -37.95 -42.75 7.87
N GLU A 119 -38.94 -42.63 7.02
CA GLU A 119 -40.34 -42.89 7.32
C GLU A 119 -40.74 -44.22 6.69
N LYS A 120 -41.49 -45.02 7.43
CA LYS A 120 -42.08 -46.26 6.95
C LYS A 120 -43.56 -46.24 7.28
N ASP A 121 -44.41 -46.35 6.26
CA ASP A 121 -45.85 -46.42 6.46
C ASP A 121 -46.30 -47.85 6.82
N ASN A 122 -47.55 -47.99 7.25
CA ASN A 122 -48.12 -49.27 7.64
C ASN A 122 -48.48 -50.16 6.43
N GLU A 123 -48.38 -49.64 5.21
CA GLU A 123 -48.69 -50.33 3.94
C GLU A 123 -47.41 -50.77 3.17
N GLY A 124 -46.22 -50.48 3.70
CA GLY A 124 -44.93 -50.94 3.18
C GLY A 124 -44.12 -49.91 2.37
N GLY A 125 -44.58 -48.66 2.26
CA GLY A 125 -43.83 -47.57 1.66
C GLY A 125 -42.69 -47.08 2.57
N GLU A 126 -41.52 -46.83 1.98
CA GLU A 126 -40.35 -46.29 2.65
C GLU A 126 -39.96 -44.95 2.02
N ARG A 127 -39.83 -43.90 2.84
CA ARG A 127 -39.38 -42.57 2.41
C ARG A 127 -38.13 -42.19 3.19
N ARG A 128 -37.06 -41.84 2.47
CA ARG A 128 -35.83 -41.31 3.06
C ARG A 128 -35.66 -39.84 2.69
N ILE A 129 -35.68 -38.96 3.68
CA ILE A 129 -35.37 -37.53 3.54
C ILE A 129 -33.97 -37.30 4.10
N THR A 130 -33.11 -36.61 3.35
CA THR A 130 -31.83 -36.12 3.84
C THR A 130 -31.85 -34.60 3.75
N GLN A 131 -31.60 -33.93 4.87
CA GLN A 131 -31.50 -32.48 4.97
C GLN A 131 -30.09 -32.13 5.40
N ASP A 132 -29.37 -31.43 4.51
CA ASP A 132 -28.03 -30.93 4.75
C ASP A 132 -28.09 -29.40 4.89
N THR A 133 -27.49 -28.88 5.97
CA THR A 133 -27.40 -27.43 6.25
C THR A 133 -25.94 -27.09 6.51
N ASP A 134 -25.39 -26.23 5.65
CA ASP A 134 -24.04 -25.71 5.75
C ASP A 134 -24.08 -24.18 5.96
N GLY A 135 -23.33 -23.70 6.94
CA GLY A 135 -23.16 -22.27 7.22
C GLY A 135 -21.72 -21.94 7.60
N SER A 136 -21.25 -20.74 7.22
CA SER A 136 -19.95 -20.20 7.65
C SER A 136 -20.12 -18.76 8.14
N LYS A 137 -19.42 -18.41 9.22
CA LYS A 137 -19.41 -17.05 9.78
C LYS A 137 -17.97 -16.61 10.07
N ILE A 138 -17.61 -15.40 9.67
CA ILE A 138 -16.30 -14.80 10.00
C ILE A 138 -16.24 -14.49 11.50
N VAL A 139 -15.16 -14.92 12.13
CA VAL A 139 -14.86 -14.62 13.53
C VAL A 139 -14.29 -13.22 13.64
N VAL A 140 -14.90 -12.40 14.49
CA VAL A 140 -14.50 -11.01 14.73
C VAL A 140 -14.05 -10.83 16.18
N SER A 141 -13.05 -9.98 16.38
CA SER A 141 -12.60 -9.54 17.70
C SER A 141 -12.90 -8.04 17.85
N THR A 142 -13.38 -7.66 19.02
CA THR A 142 -13.67 -6.27 19.37
C THR A 142 -12.58 -5.74 20.30
N ASP A 143 -11.97 -4.62 19.93
CA ASP A 143 -11.02 -3.87 20.74
C ASP A 143 -11.55 -2.43 20.91
N GLY A 144 -12.10 -2.13 22.09
CA GLY A 144 -12.86 -0.90 22.34
C GLY A 144 -14.04 -0.73 21.38
N ASN A 145 -14.01 0.31 20.56
CA ASN A 145 -15.05 0.61 19.56
C ASN A 145 -14.74 0.07 18.15
N ILE A 146 -13.67 -0.72 17.99
CA ILE A 146 -13.26 -1.25 16.68
C ILE A 146 -13.50 -2.76 16.65
N THR A 147 -14.33 -3.21 15.71
CA THR A 147 -14.55 -4.64 15.44
C THR A 147 -13.80 -5.02 14.17
N LYS A 148 -12.89 -5.99 14.26
CA LYS A 148 -12.06 -6.46 13.14
C LYS A 148 -12.08 -7.98 13.03
N PRO A 149 -12.00 -8.55 11.82
CA PRO A 149 -11.87 -10.00 11.65
C PRO A 149 -10.57 -10.51 12.29
N VAL A 150 -10.63 -11.72 12.85
CA VAL A 150 -9.44 -12.42 13.32
C VAL A 150 -8.76 -13.04 12.09
N MET A 151 -7.51 -12.67 11.80
CA MET A 151 -6.77 -13.22 10.66
C MET A 151 -5.98 -14.47 11.05
N LEU A 152 -6.12 -15.55 10.30
CA LEU A 152 -5.35 -16.78 10.48
C LEU A 152 -4.03 -16.76 9.72
N LYS A 153 -4.04 -16.21 8.50
CA LYS A 153 -2.89 -16.24 7.61
C LYS A 153 -2.86 -15.01 6.69
N ARG A 154 -1.65 -14.54 6.41
CA ARG A 154 -1.33 -13.62 5.29
C ARG A 154 -0.59 -14.41 4.22
N ILE A 155 -1.01 -14.30 2.97
CA ILE A 155 -0.38 -14.93 1.81
C ILE A 155 0.27 -13.82 0.98
N ASN A 156 1.58 -13.95 0.78
CA ASN A 156 2.36 -13.02 -0.04
C ASN A 156 1.97 -13.16 -1.52
N PRO A 157 2.07 -12.08 -2.31
CA PRO A 157 1.73 -12.10 -3.72
C PRO A 157 2.66 -13.04 -4.48
N LYS A 158 2.09 -13.80 -5.42
CA LYS A 158 2.87 -14.68 -6.29
C LYS A 158 3.46 -13.90 -7.46
N VAL A 159 4.76 -14.05 -7.70
CA VAL A 159 5.42 -13.47 -8.87
C VAL A 159 4.87 -14.13 -10.13
N GLU A 160 4.44 -13.30 -11.08
CA GLU A 160 3.98 -13.75 -12.38
C GLU A 160 5.09 -13.69 -13.44
N GLY A 161 5.90 -12.63 -13.45
CA GLY A 161 6.93 -12.42 -14.45
C GLY A 161 7.98 -11.43 -14.00
N VAL A 162 9.16 -11.51 -14.61
CA VAL A 162 10.29 -10.65 -14.27
C VAL A 162 10.98 -10.15 -15.53
N ILE A 163 11.22 -8.85 -15.59
CA ILE A 163 12.07 -8.22 -16.61
C ILE A 163 13.35 -7.78 -15.93
N ILE A 164 14.49 -8.14 -16.52
CA ILE A 164 15.82 -7.90 -15.98
C ILE A 164 16.65 -7.21 -17.04
N VAL A 165 17.33 -6.15 -16.64
CA VAL A 165 18.32 -5.43 -17.46
C VAL A 165 19.64 -5.54 -16.72
N ALA A 166 20.65 -6.14 -17.32
CA ALA A 166 21.93 -6.39 -16.65
C ALA A 166 23.14 -6.12 -17.55
N GLU A 167 24.18 -5.52 -16.98
CA GLU A 167 25.51 -5.48 -17.60
C GLU A 167 26.05 -6.91 -17.70
N GLY A 168 26.63 -7.29 -18.85
CA GLY A 168 27.10 -8.65 -19.12
C GLY A 168 26.04 -9.62 -19.67
N ALA A 169 24.79 -9.17 -19.83
CA ALA A 169 23.73 -9.98 -20.44
C ALA A 169 23.80 -10.05 -21.99
N ASP A 170 24.87 -9.55 -22.59
CA ASP A 170 25.28 -9.82 -23.96
C ASP A 170 25.84 -11.25 -24.12
N ASP A 171 26.45 -11.82 -23.08
CA ASP A 171 26.85 -13.23 -23.05
C ASP A 171 25.61 -14.14 -22.87
N GLU A 172 25.40 -15.06 -23.82
CA GLU A 172 24.29 -16.02 -23.80
C GLU A 172 24.32 -16.95 -22.57
N LYS A 173 25.51 -17.30 -22.06
CA LYS A 173 25.64 -18.12 -20.86
C LYS A 173 25.15 -17.35 -19.64
N ILE A 174 25.58 -16.10 -19.49
CA ILE A 174 25.14 -15.22 -18.40
C ILE A 174 23.63 -15.03 -18.47
N LYS A 175 23.08 -14.76 -19.66
CA LYS A 175 21.63 -14.63 -19.87
C LYS A 175 20.87 -15.88 -19.43
N LYS A 176 21.36 -17.06 -19.80
CA LYS A 176 20.76 -18.35 -19.42
C LYS A 176 20.83 -18.59 -17.91
N ASP A 177 21.96 -18.27 -17.28
CA ASP A 177 22.16 -18.44 -15.85
C ASP A 177 21.19 -17.54 -15.05
N ILE A 178 21.00 -16.29 -15.48
CA ILE A 178 20.01 -15.38 -14.88
C ILE A 178 18.59 -15.97 -14.99
N VAL A 179 18.19 -16.40 -16.20
CA VAL A 179 16.86 -16.97 -16.43
C VAL A 179 16.62 -18.20 -15.55
N LEU A 180 17.60 -19.11 -15.47
CA LEU A 180 17.48 -20.32 -14.65
C LEU A 180 17.42 -20.01 -13.15
N ALA A 181 18.22 -19.06 -12.66
CA ALA A 181 18.22 -18.65 -11.26
C ALA A 181 16.86 -18.09 -10.85
N VAL A 182 16.31 -17.18 -11.65
CA VAL A 182 15.03 -16.51 -11.38
C VAL A 182 13.85 -17.49 -11.53
N SER A 183 13.90 -18.35 -12.55
CA SER A 183 12.93 -19.43 -12.78
C SER A 183 12.86 -20.37 -11.59
N SER A 184 14.03 -20.80 -11.08
CA SER A 184 14.11 -21.71 -9.92
C SER A 184 13.68 -21.04 -8.61
N LEU A 185 14.00 -19.76 -8.42
CA LEU A 185 13.65 -19.01 -7.21
C LEU A 185 12.14 -18.80 -7.08
N PHE A 186 11.46 -18.42 -8.16
CA PHE A 186 10.04 -18.08 -8.15
C PHE A 186 9.11 -19.18 -8.67
N GLY A 187 9.67 -20.26 -9.23
CA GLY A 187 8.91 -21.33 -9.86
C GLY A 187 8.09 -20.85 -11.07
N ILE A 188 8.60 -19.84 -11.80
CA ILE A 188 7.94 -19.28 -12.98
C ILE A 188 8.57 -19.82 -14.28
N PRO A 189 7.77 -20.11 -15.32
CA PRO A 189 8.31 -20.60 -16.58
C PRO A 189 9.28 -19.61 -17.25
N ASN A 190 10.29 -20.12 -17.96
CA ASN A 190 11.31 -19.30 -18.61
C ASN A 190 10.75 -18.24 -19.58
N TYR A 191 9.63 -18.52 -20.27
CA TYR A 191 9.02 -17.56 -21.20
C TYR A 191 8.38 -16.35 -20.50
N LYS A 192 8.23 -16.38 -19.17
CA LYS A 192 7.79 -15.24 -18.35
C LYS A 192 8.95 -14.41 -17.78
N ILE A 193 10.19 -14.76 -18.14
CA ILE A 193 11.40 -14.05 -17.72
C ILE A 193 12.07 -13.49 -18.97
N GLN A 194 12.33 -12.19 -18.98
CA GLN A 194 13.06 -11.54 -20.07
C GLN A 194 14.31 -10.84 -19.53
N VAL A 195 15.42 -11.02 -20.24
CA VAL A 195 16.72 -10.48 -19.85
C VAL A 195 17.31 -9.69 -21.01
N PHE A 196 17.61 -8.42 -20.74
CA PHE A 196 18.17 -7.47 -21.69
C PHE A 196 19.54 -6.97 -21.21
N THR A 197 20.37 -6.58 -22.17
CA THR A 197 21.66 -5.95 -21.88
C THR A 197 21.44 -4.51 -21.42
N MET A 198 22.14 -4.10 -20.37
CA MET A 198 22.16 -2.70 -19.90
C MET A 198 23.03 -1.84 -20.83
N ASN A 199 22.56 -0.63 -21.13
CA ASN A 199 23.29 0.37 -21.91
C ASN A 199 24.29 1.16 -21.07
#